data_AF-A0A7G8ZIW8-F1
#
_entry.id   AF-A0A7G8ZIW8-F1
#
_cell.length_a   1.000
_cell.length_b   1.000
_cell.length_c   1.000
_cell.angle_alpha   90.00
_cell.angle_beta   90.00
_cell.angle_gamma   90.00
#
_symmetry.space_group_name_H-M   'P 1'
#
loop_
_entity.id
_entity.type
_entity.pdbx_description
1 polymer ?
#
loop_
_entity_poly.entity_id
_entity_poly.type
_entity_poly.pdbx_seq_one_letter_code
_entity_poly.pdbx_strand_id
1 'polypeptide(L)'
;MHKSIYLLAASAAVLAASPALAQSQNVSMSGITVDYSGDVSGDGDFSGATVDVTGSFGGDLEVSGAAVEVNAEIGDDLEISGGAVDIRGSVGGNAEISGGAVDINLTVTGRSDISGGAIDVYSASVFTGDVEIAVGAMDFAGHAMSGLSVRFGDMEFSGRADEAVDFEGNNREGIFRRRDRSEIEISGILNAGGTICAHEVRFRDGAEVNGPLTIHADEEPDYAAGFDASNISFVMRERERCRDDD
;
A
#
# COMPACT_ATOMS: atom_id res chain seq x y z
N MET A 1 33.27 -85.25 -2.26
CA MET A 1 31.81 -85.12 -2.07
C MET A 1 31.51 -83.73 -1.55
N HIS A 2 30.58 -83.06 -2.20
CA HIS A 2 30.12 -81.69 -1.97
C HIS A 2 29.49 -81.50 -0.59
N LYS A 3 29.58 -80.28 -0.03
CA LYS A 3 28.40 -79.43 0.28
C LYS A 3 28.82 -78.03 0.73
N SER A 4 28.45 -77.04 -0.08
CA SER A 4 28.41 -75.62 0.27
C SER A 4 27.35 -75.35 1.33
N ILE A 5 27.61 -74.40 2.22
CA ILE A 5 26.56 -73.71 3.00
C ILE A 5 26.83 -72.21 2.85
N TYR A 6 25.94 -71.56 2.11
CA TYR A 6 25.76 -70.10 2.09
C TYR A 6 24.91 -69.71 3.30
N LEU A 7 25.21 -68.60 3.98
CA LEU A 7 24.24 -67.92 4.82
C LEU A 7 24.39 -66.41 4.74
N LEU A 8 23.25 -65.80 4.42
CA LEU A 8 23.01 -64.43 3.97
C LEU A 8 23.42 -63.36 4.99
N ALA A 9 24.01 -62.28 4.48
CA ALA A 9 24.07 -61.00 5.19
C ALA A 9 22.69 -60.32 5.12
N ALA A 10 22.07 -60.10 6.27
CA ALA A 10 20.88 -59.25 6.40
C ALA A 10 21.35 -57.80 6.59
N SER A 11 21.35 -57.00 5.52
CA SER A 11 21.52 -55.56 5.62
C SER A 11 20.19 -54.92 6.01
N ALA A 12 20.08 -54.44 7.25
CA ALA A 12 18.98 -53.60 7.67
C ALA A 12 19.18 -52.19 7.07
N ALA A 13 18.42 -51.86 6.01
CA ALA A 13 18.33 -50.50 5.52
C ALA A 13 17.42 -49.71 6.48
N VAL A 14 18.02 -48.82 7.28
CA VAL A 14 17.27 -47.82 8.04
C VAL A 14 16.84 -46.75 7.04
N LEU A 15 15.56 -46.73 6.65
CA LEU A 15 14.98 -45.55 6.01
C LEU A 15 14.85 -44.46 7.07
N ALA A 16 15.75 -43.48 7.03
CA ALA A 16 15.54 -42.22 7.73
C ALA A 16 14.40 -41.49 7.00
N ALA A 17 13.18 -41.61 7.51
CA ALA A 17 12.12 -40.68 7.16
C ALA A 17 12.54 -39.31 7.71
N SER A 18 12.96 -38.40 6.83
CA SER A 18 13.13 -37.00 7.21
C SER A 18 11.82 -36.52 7.82
N PRO A 19 11.81 -35.86 8.99
CA PRO A 19 10.64 -35.13 9.41
C PRO A 19 10.49 -33.96 8.44
N ALA A 20 9.73 -34.16 7.36
CA ALA A 20 9.14 -33.03 6.66
C ALA A 20 8.26 -32.36 7.72
N LEU A 21 8.70 -31.19 8.19
CA LEU A 21 7.83 -30.31 8.97
C LEU A 21 6.55 -30.17 8.15
N ALA A 22 5.43 -30.59 8.71
CA ALA A 22 4.14 -30.36 8.09
C ALA A 22 3.90 -28.85 8.14
N GLN A 23 4.40 -28.11 7.15
CA GLN A 23 3.95 -26.75 6.91
C GLN A 23 2.46 -26.84 6.59
N SER A 24 1.65 -25.99 7.25
CA SER A 24 0.24 -25.88 6.91
C SER A 24 0.17 -25.41 5.46
N GLN A 25 -0.60 -26.10 4.62
CA GLN A 25 -0.82 -25.63 3.26
C GLN A 25 -1.54 -24.30 3.32
N ASN A 26 -2.71 -24.26 3.94
CA ASN A 26 -3.45 -23.02 4.18
C ASN A 26 -3.83 -22.94 5.67
N VAL A 27 -4.07 -21.74 6.17
CA VAL A 27 -4.55 -21.49 7.54
C VAL A 27 -5.76 -20.57 7.48
N SER A 28 -6.84 -20.95 8.17
CA SER A 28 -7.99 -20.07 8.39
C SER A 28 -8.33 -20.03 9.87
N MET A 29 -8.43 -18.83 10.45
CA MET A 29 -8.77 -18.62 11.85
C MET A 29 -9.78 -17.48 12.00
N SER A 30 -10.84 -17.73 12.77
CA SER A 30 -11.81 -16.71 13.12
C SER A 30 -12.10 -16.69 14.61
N GLY A 31 -12.32 -15.50 15.17
CA GLY A 31 -12.56 -15.35 16.61
C GLY A 31 -12.81 -13.91 17.05
N ILE A 32 -12.92 -13.68 18.36
CA ILE A 32 -12.90 -12.31 18.89
C ILE A 32 -11.48 -11.75 18.81
N THR A 33 -10.51 -12.57 19.23
CA THR A 33 -9.09 -12.28 19.14
C THR A 33 -8.43 -13.40 18.37
N VAL A 34 -7.70 -13.05 17.32
CA VAL A 34 -6.89 -13.95 16.51
C VAL A 34 -5.45 -13.51 16.67
N ASP A 35 -4.59 -14.45 17.04
CA ASP A 35 -3.14 -14.27 17.20
C ASP A 35 -2.49 -15.45 16.48
N TYR A 36 -1.79 -15.15 15.38
CA TYR A 36 -1.12 -16.13 14.55
C TYR A 36 0.36 -15.78 14.38
N SER A 37 1.21 -16.78 14.63
CA SER A 37 2.64 -16.70 14.34
C SER A 37 3.14 -17.98 13.68
N GLY A 38 3.68 -17.86 12.47
CA GLY A 38 4.29 -18.99 11.76
C GLY A 38 4.34 -18.85 10.25
N ASP A 39 4.95 -19.83 9.59
CA ASP A 39 5.06 -19.89 8.13
C ASP A 39 3.98 -20.80 7.54
N VAL A 40 3.29 -20.31 6.51
CA VAL A 40 2.24 -20.99 5.74
C VAL A 40 2.71 -21.14 4.30
N SER A 41 2.67 -22.36 3.74
CA SER A 41 3.18 -22.58 2.37
C SER A 41 2.21 -22.12 1.27
N GLY A 42 0.97 -21.82 1.62
CA GLY A 42 -0.10 -21.32 0.77
C GLY A 42 -0.81 -20.17 1.48
N ASP A 43 -2.14 -20.25 1.60
CA ASP A 43 -2.97 -19.07 1.89
C ASP A 43 -3.29 -18.89 3.38
N GLY A 44 -3.42 -17.63 3.82
CA GLY A 44 -3.88 -17.24 5.14
C GLY A 44 -5.21 -16.48 5.10
N ASP A 45 -6.17 -16.85 5.95
CA ASP A 45 -7.46 -16.16 6.13
C ASP A 45 -7.71 -15.94 7.63
N PHE A 46 -7.73 -14.68 8.06
CA PHE A 46 -7.86 -14.32 9.47
C PHE A 46 -8.95 -13.28 9.68
N SER A 47 -9.91 -13.59 10.54
CA SER A 47 -11.01 -12.66 10.85
C SER A 47 -11.31 -12.54 12.34
N GLY A 48 -11.46 -11.31 12.83
CA GLY A 48 -11.86 -11.11 14.22
C GLY A 48 -12.10 -9.67 14.63
N ALA A 49 -12.34 -9.42 15.92
CA ALA A 49 -12.39 -8.05 16.42
C ALA A 49 -10.96 -7.47 16.51
N THR A 50 -10.01 -8.29 16.95
CA THR A 50 -8.58 -7.98 16.95
C THR A 50 -7.84 -9.12 16.27
N VAL A 51 -6.97 -8.80 15.31
CA VAL A 51 -6.18 -9.77 14.56
C VAL A 51 -4.72 -9.33 14.57
N ASP A 52 -3.83 -10.22 15.03
CA ASP A 52 -2.38 -10.09 14.98
C ASP A 52 -1.82 -11.27 14.17
N VAL A 53 -1.14 -10.99 13.06
CA VAL A 53 -0.58 -11.99 12.15
C VAL A 53 0.88 -11.67 11.88
N THR A 54 1.77 -12.57 12.30
CA THR A 54 3.21 -12.46 12.02
C THR A 54 3.73 -13.73 11.33
N GLY A 55 4.42 -13.60 10.20
CA GLY A 55 5.02 -14.77 9.55
C GLY A 55 5.24 -14.64 8.05
N SER A 56 5.17 -15.76 7.33
CA SER A 56 5.25 -15.79 5.87
C SER A 56 4.11 -16.62 5.28
N PHE A 57 3.60 -16.18 4.13
CA PHE A 57 2.50 -16.81 3.40
C PHE A 57 2.96 -17.01 1.95
N GLY A 58 3.02 -18.27 1.52
CA GLY A 58 3.46 -18.60 0.16
C GLY A 58 2.45 -18.22 -0.92
N GLY A 59 1.17 -18.09 -0.56
CA GLY A 59 0.08 -17.62 -1.43
C GLY A 59 -0.51 -16.31 -0.93
N ASP A 60 -1.84 -16.24 -0.91
CA ASP A 60 -2.60 -15.03 -0.57
C ASP A 60 -2.74 -14.85 0.95
N LEU A 61 -2.92 -13.60 1.39
CA LEU A 61 -3.25 -13.27 2.78
C LEU A 61 -4.49 -12.36 2.83
N GLU A 62 -5.58 -12.87 3.41
CA GLU A 62 -6.80 -12.12 3.69
C GLU A 62 -6.92 -11.87 5.21
N VAL A 63 -7.06 -10.61 5.63
CA VAL A 63 -7.22 -10.24 7.03
C VAL A 63 -8.33 -9.22 7.23
N SER A 64 -9.28 -9.52 8.11
CA SER A 64 -10.37 -8.59 8.44
C SER A 64 -10.58 -8.41 9.95
N GLY A 65 -10.77 -7.17 10.40
CA GLY A 65 -11.13 -6.92 11.79
C GLY A 65 -11.31 -5.47 12.21
N ALA A 66 -11.67 -5.22 13.47
CA ALA A 66 -11.78 -3.84 13.96
C ALA A 66 -10.38 -3.23 14.18
N ALA A 67 -9.43 -4.02 14.67
CA ALA A 67 -8.01 -3.69 14.78
C ALA A 67 -7.18 -4.83 14.17
N VAL A 68 -6.34 -4.51 13.20
CA VAL A 68 -5.52 -5.47 12.44
C VAL A 68 -4.06 -5.03 12.52
N GLU A 69 -3.18 -5.94 12.96
CA GLU A 69 -1.73 -5.79 12.89
C GLU A 69 -1.18 -6.97 12.08
N VAL A 70 -0.45 -6.66 11.00
CA VAL A 70 0.16 -7.66 10.14
C VAL A 70 1.63 -7.34 9.94
N ASN A 71 2.49 -8.32 10.20
CA ASN A 71 3.92 -8.25 9.95
C ASN A 71 4.35 -9.51 9.17
N ALA A 72 4.25 -9.46 7.85
CA ALA A 72 4.37 -10.66 7.04
C ALA A 72 5.03 -10.47 5.67
N GLU A 73 5.64 -11.55 5.18
CA GLU A 73 6.02 -11.72 3.78
C GLU A 73 4.90 -12.49 3.06
N ILE A 74 4.28 -11.88 2.04
CA ILE A 74 3.18 -12.45 1.26
C ILE A 74 3.66 -12.71 -0.17
N GLY A 75 3.55 -13.96 -0.61
CA GLY A 75 4.03 -14.42 -1.91
C GLY A 75 3.20 -13.88 -3.08
N ASP A 76 1.88 -13.91 -2.93
CA ASP A 76 0.92 -13.49 -3.94
C ASP A 76 0.16 -12.23 -3.46
N ASP A 77 -1.17 -12.25 -3.38
CA ASP A 77 -1.98 -11.05 -3.14
C ASP A 77 -2.28 -10.83 -1.64
N LEU A 78 -2.45 -9.56 -1.25
CA LEU A 78 -2.84 -9.12 0.09
C LEU A 78 -4.21 -8.45 0.05
N GLU A 79 -5.15 -8.88 0.89
CA GLU A 79 -6.40 -8.18 1.15
C GLU A 79 -6.56 -7.90 2.65
N ILE A 80 -6.65 -6.61 3.02
CA ILE A 80 -6.88 -6.21 4.41
C ILE A 80 -8.06 -5.26 4.50
N SER A 81 -8.95 -5.53 5.47
CA SER A 81 -10.02 -4.60 5.84
C SER A 81 -10.08 -4.38 7.36
N GLY A 82 -10.11 -3.13 7.81
CA GLY A 82 -10.34 -2.88 9.23
C GLY A 82 -10.62 -1.46 9.70
N GLY A 83 -10.95 -1.33 10.98
CA GLY A 83 -11.15 -0.01 11.60
C GLY A 83 -9.82 0.73 11.75
N ALA A 84 -8.83 0.03 12.29
CA ALA A 84 -7.42 0.45 12.35
C ALA A 84 -6.55 -0.69 11.79
N VAL A 85 -5.64 -0.36 10.88
CA VAL A 85 -4.77 -1.30 10.19
C VAL A 85 -3.32 -0.82 10.33
N ASP A 86 -2.44 -1.67 10.85
CA ASP A 86 -0.99 -1.51 10.80
C ASP A 86 -0.40 -2.68 10.02
N ILE A 87 0.26 -2.38 8.90
CA ILE A 87 0.79 -3.39 8.00
C ILE A 87 2.27 -3.14 7.68
N ARG A 88 3.09 -4.19 7.91
CA ARG A 88 4.52 -4.21 7.63
C ARG A 88 4.92 -5.47 6.87
N GLY A 89 5.92 -5.32 5.99
CA GLY A 89 6.53 -6.45 5.25
C GLY A 89 6.53 -6.27 3.74
N SER A 90 6.25 -7.35 3.00
CA SER A 90 6.32 -7.34 1.54
C SER A 90 5.21 -8.14 0.88
N VAL A 91 4.74 -7.69 -0.27
CA VAL A 91 3.71 -8.33 -1.09
C VAL A 91 4.25 -8.55 -2.50
N GLY A 92 4.28 -9.82 -2.94
CA GLY A 92 4.75 -10.20 -4.27
C GLY A 92 3.73 -9.92 -5.39
N GLY A 93 2.44 -9.94 -5.06
CA GLY A 93 1.33 -9.60 -5.94
C GLY A 93 0.76 -8.21 -5.65
N ASN A 94 -0.57 -8.11 -5.76
CA ASN A 94 -1.35 -6.90 -5.53
C ASN A 94 -1.70 -6.74 -4.06
N ALA A 95 -1.96 -5.49 -3.64
CA ALA A 95 -2.42 -5.18 -2.30
C ALA A 95 -3.73 -4.38 -2.35
N GLU A 96 -4.78 -4.92 -1.74
CA GLU A 96 -6.04 -4.22 -1.48
C GLU A 96 -6.13 -3.93 0.03
N ILE A 97 -6.14 -2.66 0.41
CA ILE A 97 -6.08 -2.25 1.82
C ILE A 97 -7.17 -1.22 2.08
N SER A 98 -8.09 -1.54 3.00
CA SER A 98 -9.16 -0.62 3.38
C SER A 98 -9.22 -0.41 4.89
N GLY A 99 -9.34 0.84 5.33
CA GLY A 99 -9.62 1.08 6.75
C GLY A 99 -9.94 2.49 7.21
N GLY A 100 -10.34 2.62 8.47
CA GLY A 100 -10.62 3.92 9.08
C GLY A 100 -9.33 4.74 9.25
N ALA A 101 -8.31 4.10 9.80
CA ALA A 101 -6.93 4.57 9.91
C ALA A 101 -5.99 3.46 9.43
N VAL A 102 -5.04 3.78 8.57
CA VAL A 102 -4.13 2.80 7.94
C VAL A 102 -2.69 3.31 8.02
N ASP A 103 -1.82 2.51 8.63
CA ASP A 103 -0.38 2.71 8.74
C ASP A 103 0.34 1.71 7.81
N ILE A 104 1.10 2.19 6.82
CA ILE A 104 1.69 1.35 5.77
C ILE A 104 3.21 1.43 5.76
N ASN A 105 3.87 0.30 5.99
CA ASN A 105 5.30 0.09 5.79
C ASN A 105 5.54 -1.16 4.93
N LEU A 106 5.25 -1.06 3.63
CA LEU A 106 5.22 -2.19 2.70
C LEU A 106 6.14 -2.00 1.49
N THR A 107 6.74 -3.09 1.03
CA THR A 107 7.18 -3.21 -0.36
C THR A 107 6.14 -4.00 -1.16
N VAL A 108 5.51 -3.38 -2.15
CA VAL A 108 4.51 -4.03 -3.02
C VAL A 108 5.03 -4.10 -4.45
N THR A 109 5.00 -5.29 -5.04
CA THR A 109 5.47 -5.52 -6.41
C THR A 109 4.37 -5.26 -7.44
N GLY A 110 3.14 -5.72 -7.16
CA GLY A 110 1.97 -5.52 -8.01
C GLY A 110 1.28 -4.18 -7.77
N ARG A 111 0.01 -4.13 -8.19
CA ARG A 111 -0.85 -2.94 -8.04
C ARG A 111 -1.32 -2.79 -6.60
N SER A 112 -1.48 -1.56 -6.14
CA SER A 112 -2.07 -1.26 -4.83
C SER A 112 -3.37 -0.46 -4.98
N ASP A 113 -4.45 -0.95 -4.38
CA ASP A 113 -5.69 -0.20 -4.15
C ASP A 113 -5.83 0.05 -2.65
N ILE A 114 -5.82 1.31 -2.24
CA ILE A 114 -5.78 1.70 -0.83
C ILE A 114 -6.90 2.70 -0.56
N SER A 115 -7.75 2.42 0.42
CA SER A 115 -8.81 3.35 0.80
C SER A 115 -8.90 3.56 2.30
N GLY A 116 -9.17 4.80 2.72
CA GLY A 116 -9.37 5.05 4.13
C GLY A 116 -9.79 6.44 4.57
N GLY A 117 -10.02 6.57 5.88
CA GLY A 117 -10.29 7.86 6.50
C GLY A 117 -9.03 8.68 6.66
N ALA A 118 -7.99 8.06 7.23
CA ALA A 118 -6.63 8.58 7.36
C ALA A 118 -5.63 7.49 6.92
N ILE A 119 -4.61 7.87 6.15
CA ILE A 119 -3.58 6.94 5.67
C ILE A 119 -2.20 7.56 5.86
N ASP A 120 -1.32 6.84 6.54
CA ASP A 120 0.09 7.20 6.71
C ASP A 120 0.97 6.17 5.99
N VAL A 121 1.64 6.61 4.92
CA VAL A 121 2.59 5.79 4.16
C VAL A 121 4.01 6.17 4.56
N TYR A 122 4.67 5.28 5.30
CA TYR A 122 6.02 5.53 5.80
C TYR A 122 7.08 5.56 4.68
N SER A 123 8.19 6.24 4.95
CA SER A 123 9.28 6.44 3.98
C SER A 123 10.01 5.17 3.54
N ALA A 124 9.83 4.07 4.28
CA ALA A 124 10.37 2.76 3.91
C ALA A 124 9.48 2.02 2.90
N SER A 125 8.26 2.52 2.65
CA SER A 125 7.33 1.91 1.71
C SER A 125 7.76 2.14 0.27
N VAL A 126 7.70 1.08 -0.53
CA VAL A 126 8.06 1.09 -1.96
C VAL A 126 6.95 0.40 -2.75
N PHE A 127 6.43 1.08 -3.76
CA PHE A 127 5.40 0.57 -4.65
C PHE A 127 5.96 0.47 -6.06
N THR A 128 6.15 -0.76 -6.53
CA THR A 128 6.69 -1.01 -7.87
C THR A 128 5.60 -0.90 -8.93
N GLY A 129 4.39 -1.41 -8.65
CA GLY A 129 3.23 -1.28 -9.53
C GLY A 129 2.45 0.02 -9.32
N ASP A 130 1.35 0.17 -10.08
CA ASP A 130 0.47 1.33 -9.96
C ASP A 130 -0.19 1.40 -8.59
N VAL A 131 -0.38 2.61 -8.08
CA VAL A 131 -1.01 2.87 -6.79
C VAL A 131 -2.22 3.77 -6.97
N GLU A 132 -3.37 3.29 -6.54
CA GLU A 132 -4.63 4.03 -6.52
C GLU A 132 -5.07 4.21 -5.05
N ILE A 133 -5.26 5.46 -4.63
CA ILE A 133 -5.59 5.79 -3.23
C ILE A 133 -6.84 6.65 -3.15
N ALA A 134 -7.75 6.31 -2.24
CA ALA A 134 -8.95 7.08 -1.94
C ALA A 134 -9.02 7.41 -0.44
N VAL A 135 -8.79 8.67 -0.08
CA VAL A 135 -8.49 9.04 1.31
C VAL A 135 -9.14 10.35 1.76
N GLY A 136 -9.45 10.42 3.06
CA GLY A 136 -9.87 11.67 3.70
C GLY A 136 -8.68 12.59 3.97
N ALA A 137 -7.70 12.11 4.74
CA ALA A 137 -6.45 12.81 5.05
C ALA A 137 -5.26 11.85 4.87
N MET A 138 -4.14 12.32 4.31
CA MET A 138 -3.02 11.45 3.96
C MET A 138 -1.66 12.08 4.18
N ASP A 139 -0.74 11.31 4.74
CA ASP A 139 0.70 11.58 4.72
C ASP A 139 1.40 10.52 3.84
N PHE A 140 2.01 10.94 2.72
CA PHE A 140 2.75 10.06 1.82
C PHE A 140 4.25 10.36 1.82
N ALA A 141 5.03 9.50 2.47
CA ALA A 141 6.50 9.58 2.48
C ALA A 141 7.20 8.50 1.64
N GLY A 142 6.43 7.54 1.09
CA GLY A 142 6.97 6.38 0.36
C GLY A 142 7.51 6.71 -1.04
N HIS A 143 7.91 5.66 -1.77
CA HIS A 143 8.39 5.74 -3.15
C HIS A 143 7.45 4.97 -4.09
N ALA A 144 6.76 5.70 -4.98
CA ALA A 144 6.00 5.14 -6.09
C ALA A 144 6.85 5.13 -7.37
N MET A 145 7.12 3.94 -7.90
CA MET A 145 7.93 3.74 -9.11
C MET A 145 7.11 3.75 -10.40
N SER A 146 5.82 3.46 -10.31
CA SER A 146 4.85 3.52 -11.42
C SER A 146 3.80 4.61 -11.19
N GLY A 147 2.64 4.57 -11.86
CA GLY A 147 1.63 5.59 -11.72
C GLY A 147 1.09 5.70 -10.29
N LEU A 148 0.89 6.93 -9.81
CA LEU A 148 0.32 7.22 -8.51
C LEU A 148 -0.90 8.13 -8.68
N SER A 149 -2.10 7.56 -8.48
CA SER A 149 -3.37 8.28 -8.50
C SER A 149 -3.93 8.38 -7.09
N VAL A 150 -4.22 9.59 -6.62
CA VAL A 150 -4.69 9.84 -5.26
C VAL A 150 -5.90 10.75 -5.30
N ARG A 151 -7.02 10.27 -4.78
CA ARG A 151 -8.21 11.05 -4.47
C ARG A 151 -8.21 11.40 -2.99
N PHE A 152 -8.03 12.67 -2.65
CA PHE A 152 -7.80 13.10 -1.26
C PHE A 152 -8.74 14.22 -0.81
N GLY A 153 -8.95 14.33 0.50
CA GLY A 153 -9.47 15.55 1.12
C GLY A 153 -8.35 16.50 1.49
N ASP A 154 -7.39 16.03 2.29
CA ASP A 154 -6.18 16.74 2.69
C ASP A 154 -4.96 15.82 2.46
N MET A 155 -3.83 16.34 1.96
CA MET A 155 -2.67 15.52 1.63
C MET A 155 -1.34 16.24 1.91
N GLU A 156 -0.42 15.57 2.61
CA GLU A 156 1.00 15.91 2.65
C GLU A 156 1.79 14.88 1.82
N PHE A 157 2.57 15.36 0.85
CA PHE A 157 3.44 14.52 0.01
C PHE A 157 4.91 14.88 0.26
N SER A 158 5.62 14.02 0.98
CA SER A 158 7.06 14.13 1.22
C SER A 158 7.87 13.03 0.52
N GLY A 159 7.18 12.13 -0.19
CA GLY A 159 7.77 10.96 -0.85
C GLY A 159 8.34 11.24 -2.23
N ARG A 160 8.42 10.18 -3.04
CA ARG A 160 8.92 10.23 -4.42
C ARG A 160 7.95 9.53 -5.36
N ALA A 161 7.63 10.18 -6.47
CA ALA A 161 6.93 9.59 -7.61
C ALA A 161 7.84 9.63 -8.85
N ASP A 162 8.14 8.47 -9.43
CA ASP A 162 9.01 8.38 -10.62
C ASP A 162 8.25 8.67 -11.92
N GLU A 163 7.01 8.19 -12.00
CA GLU A 163 6.09 8.39 -13.13
C GLU A 163 5.08 9.51 -12.84
N ALA A 164 4.25 9.83 -13.84
CA ALA A 164 3.29 10.91 -13.75
C ALA A 164 2.27 10.65 -12.64
N VAL A 165 2.02 11.66 -11.81
CA VAL A 165 1.01 11.62 -10.76
C VAL A 165 -0.34 12.14 -11.25
N ASP A 166 -1.41 11.65 -10.64
CA ASP A 166 -2.76 12.19 -10.79
C ASP A 166 -3.36 12.42 -9.40
N PHE A 167 -3.29 13.67 -8.94
CA PHE A 167 -3.74 14.06 -7.60
C PHE A 167 -5.03 14.86 -7.69
N GLU A 168 -6.12 14.25 -7.22
CA GLU A 168 -7.47 14.79 -7.33
C GLU A 168 -8.09 15.07 -5.95
N GLY A 169 -8.12 16.35 -5.59
CA GLY A 169 -8.83 16.88 -4.44
C GLY A 169 -10.33 16.67 -4.60
N ASN A 170 -10.90 15.89 -3.68
CA ASN A 170 -12.29 15.48 -3.70
C ASN A 170 -13.02 15.95 -2.44
N ASN A 171 -14.26 16.39 -2.66
CA ASN A 171 -15.17 16.73 -1.59
C ASN A 171 -16.08 15.55 -1.30
N ARG A 172 -16.16 15.09 -0.05
CA ARG A 172 -17.26 14.20 0.37
C ARG A 172 -18.59 14.91 0.12
N GLU A 173 -19.41 14.38 -0.79
CA GLU A 173 -20.77 14.86 -1.07
C GLU A 173 -21.67 14.66 0.16
N GLY A 174 -21.62 15.59 1.10
CA GLY A 174 -22.54 15.66 2.23
C GLY A 174 -23.84 16.40 1.88
N ILE A 175 -24.92 16.08 2.59
CA ILE A 175 -26.24 16.76 2.53
C ILE A 175 -26.11 18.29 2.68
N PHE A 176 -25.04 18.75 3.31
CA PHE A 176 -24.61 20.14 3.32
C PHE A 176 -23.47 20.29 2.32
N ARG A 177 -23.75 20.88 1.15
CA ARG A 177 -22.76 21.30 0.15
C ARG A 177 -21.70 22.19 0.82
N ARG A 178 -20.63 21.60 1.34
CA ARG A 178 -19.45 22.34 1.76
C ARG A 178 -18.67 22.68 0.50
N ARG A 179 -18.07 23.88 0.44
CA ARG A 179 -17.15 24.22 -0.65
C ARG A 179 -15.98 23.24 -0.63
N ASP A 180 -15.43 22.94 -1.80
CA ASP A 180 -14.15 22.23 -1.90
C ASP A 180 -13.10 23.05 -1.16
N ARG A 181 -12.33 22.38 -0.33
CA ARG A 181 -11.22 22.94 0.46
C ARG A 181 -10.06 21.97 0.46
N SER A 182 -9.94 21.16 -0.58
CA SER A 182 -8.86 20.21 -0.69
C SER A 182 -7.52 20.92 -0.69
N GLU A 183 -6.65 20.53 0.23
CA GLU A 183 -5.33 21.11 0.40
C GLU A 183 -4.28 20.05 0.15
N ILE A 184 -3.26 20.39 -0.63
CA ILE A 184 -2.08 19.56 -0.81
C ILE A 184 -0.81 20.35 -0.53
N GLU A 185 0.02 19.81 0.35
CA GLU A 185 1.38 20.29 0.61
C GLU A 185 2.41 19.30 0.06
N ILE A 186 3.39 19.80 -0.69
CA ILE A 186 4.38 18.99 -1.39
C ILE A 186 5.77 19.41 -0.90
N SER A 187 6.50 18.48 -0.29
CA SER A 187 7.91 18.60 0.08
C SER A 187 8.80 17.53 -0.57
N GLY A 188 8.19 16.61 -1.34
CA GLY A 188 8.84 15.49 -2.02
C GLY A 188 9.17 15.74 -3.49
N ILE A 189 9.45 14.64 -4.21
CA ILE A 189 9.91 14.67 -5.60
C ILE A 189 8.83 14.14 -6.56
N LEU A 190 8.44 14.97 -7.53
CA LEU A 190 7.59 14.62 -8.68
C LEU A 190 8.46 14.56 -9.93
N ASN A 191 8.95 13.36 -10.27
CA ASN A 191 10.00 13.21 -11.27
C ASN A 191 9.49 13.39 -12.71
N ALA A 192 8.35 12.78 -13.06
CA ALA A 192 7.74 12.95 -14.38
C ALA A 192 6.69 14.08 -14.42
N GLY A 193 6.41 14.74 -13.29
CA GLY A 193 5.33 15.72 -13.18
C GLY A 193 3.97 15.02 -13.09
N GLY A 194 2.98 15.52 -13.83
CA GLY A 194 1.62 14.97 -13.84
C GLY A 194 0.53 16.03 -13.79
N THR A 195 -0.58 15.69 -13.14
CA THR A 195 -1.72 16.60 -12.93
C THR A 195 -2.04 16.70 -11.43
N ILE A 196 -2.26 17.92 -10.98
CA ILE A 196 -2.78 18.20 -9.63
C ILE A 196 -4.03 19.04 -9.78
N CYS A 197 -5.07 18.62 -9.07
CA CYS A 197 -6.30 19.36 -8.94
C CYS A 197 -6.64 19.47 -7.45
N ALA A 198 -6.31 20.58 -6.78
CA ALA A 198 -6.79 20.90 -5.42
C ALA A 198 -7.33 22.33 -5.27
N HIS A 199 -8.09 22.62 -4.22
CA HIS A 199 -8.47 24.01 -3.90
C HIS A 199 -7.21 24.86 -3.63
N GLU A 200 -6.28 24.34 -2.83
CA GLU A 200 -5.01 24.98 -2.51
C GLU A 200 -3.85 24.00 -2.72
N VAL A 201 -2.78 24.50 -3.36
CA VAL A 201 -1.56 23.73 -3.63
C VAL A 201 -0.37 24.52 -3.10
N ARG A 202 0.46 23.89 -2.26
CA ARG A 202 1.65 24.51 -1.68
C ARG A 202 2.89 23.65 -1.89
N PHE A 203 3.94 24.25 -2.42
CA PHE A 203 5.27 23.64 -2.52
C PHE A 203 6.13 24.14 -1.36
N ARG A 204 6.59 23.22 -0.52
CA ARG A 204 7.43 23.45 0.66
C ARG A 204 8.91 23.21 0.34
N ASP A 205 9.77 23.50 1.31
CA ASP A 205 11.21 23.25 1.19
C ASP A 205 11.49 21.76 0.89
N GLY A 206 12.33 21.50 -0.11
CA GLY A 206 12.64 20.13 -0.57
C GLY A 206 11.82 19.65 -1.77
N ALA A 207 10.76 20.38 -2.14
CA ALA A 207 9.95 20.02 -3.31
C ALA A 207 10.74 20.12 -4.62
N GLU A 208 10.67 19.07 -5.44
CA GLU A 208 11.29 19.02 -6.77
C GLU A 208 10.28 18.56 -7.83
N VAL A 209 10.16 19.31 -8.93
CA VAL A 209 9.30 18.99 -10.07
C VAL A 209 10.14 18.95 -11.35
N ASN A 210 10.53 17.75 -11.77
CA ASN A 210 11.48 17.56 -12.87
C ASN A 210 10.80 17.39 -14.24
N GLY A 211 9.52 17.02 -14.25
CA GLY A 211 8.71 16.86 -15.45
C GLY A 211 7.53 17.83 -15.49
N PRO A 212 6.81 17.90 -16.63
CA PRO A 212 5.71 18.85 -16.81
C PRO A 212 4.57 18.57 -15.81
N LEU A 213 4.17 19.59 -15.07
CA LEU A 213 3.12 19.50 -14.06
C LEU A 213 2.01 20.50 -14.37
N THR A 214 0.80 20.01 -14.60
CA THR A 214 -0.38 20.86 -14.77
C THR A 214 -1.12 20.97 -13.46
N ILE A 215 -1.37 22.20 -13.01
CA ILE A 215 -2.05 22.46 -11.75
C ILE A 215 -3.37 23.19 -12.02
N HIS A 216 -4.46 22.59 -11.62
CA HIS A 216 -5.78 23.20 -11.59
C HIS A 216 -6.07 23.61 -10.14
N ALA A 217 -6.15 24.90 -9.84
CA ALA A 217 -6.44 25.39 -8.48
C ALA A 217 -7.26 26.68 -8.47
N ASP A 218 -7.91 27.00 -7.34
CA ASP A 218 -8.72 28.22 -7.19
C ASP A 218 -7.85 29.47 -7.08
N GLU A 219 -6.64 29.31 -6.56
CA GLU A 219 -5.63 30.34 -6.38
C GLU A 219 -4.29 29.86 -6.96
N GLU A 220 -3.39 30.80 -7.23
CA GLU A 220 -2.04 30.47 -7.70
C GLU A 220 -1.29 29.66 -6.62
N PRO A 221 -0.55 28.59 -6.97
CA PRO A 221 0.15 27.78 -5.99
C PRO A 221 1.17 28.61 -5.19
N ASP A 222 1.30 28.31 -3.89
CA ASP A 222 2.36 28.89 -3.05
C ASP A 222 3.67 28.12 -3.28
N TYR A 223 4.77 28.86 -3.43
CA TYR A 223 6.09 28.29 -3.72
C TYR A 223 7.09 28.68 -2.65
N ALA A 224 7.81 27.70 -2.13
CA ALA A 224 8.98 27.91 -1.28
C ALA A 224 10.02 28.80 -1.99
N ALA A 225 10.80 29.54 -1.18
CA ALA A 225 11.79 30.46 -1.71
C ALA A 225 12.88 29.72 -2.50
N GLY A 226 13.04 30.09 -3.78
CA GLY A 226 14.04 29.47 -4.67
C GLY A 226 13.56 28.21 -5.39
N PHE A 227 12.27 27.85 -5.27
CA PHE A 227 11.66 26.77 -6.04
C PHE A 227 11.68 27.05 -7.56
N ASP A 228 11.99 26.03 -8.37
CA ASP A 228 11.98 26.10 -9.83
C ASP A 228 10.60 25.72 -10.38
N ALA A 229 9.80 26.73 -10.71
CA ALA A 229 8.46 26.55 -11.29
C ALA A 229 8.45 26.44 -12.83
N SER A 230 9.61 26.26 -13.49
CA SER A 230 9.69 26.28 -14.96
C SER A 230 8.90 25.15 -15.65
N ASN A 231 8.66 24.05 -14.96
CA ASN A 231 7.88 22.91 -15.46
C ASN A 231 6.38 22.99 -15.11
N ILE A 232 5.94 24.04 -14.42
CA ILE A 232 4.56 24.14 -13.93
C ILE A 232 3.70 24.96 -14.89
N SER A 233 2.55 24.40 -15.25
CA SER A 233 1.46 25.08 -15.96
C SER A 233 0.26 25.21 -15.03
N PHE A 234 -0.01 26.44 -14.58
CA PHE A 234 -1.17 26.74 -13.75
C PHE A 234 -2.39 27.11 -14.60
N VAL A 235 -3.54 26.50 -14.26
CA VAL A 235 -4.85 26.79 -14.82
C VAL A 235 -5.80 27.12 -13.66
N MET A 236 -6.35 28.32 -13.67
CA MET A 236 -7.37 28.70 -12.68
C MET A 236 -8.65 27.90 -12.95
N ARG A 237 -9.18 27.20 -11.94
CA ARG A 237 -10.35 26.34 -12.09
C ARG A 237 -11.70 27.06 -12.00
N GLU A 238 -11.73 28.36 -11.73
CA GLU A 238 -12.96 29.16 -11.54
C GLU A 238 -14.04 28.55 -10.59
N ARG A 239 -13.62 27.73 -9.60
CA ARG A 239 -14.49 26.90 -8.71
C ARG A 239 -15.22 25.73 -9.37
N GLU A 240 -14.78 25.30 -10.55
CA GLU A 240 -15.18 24.03 -11.16
C GLU A 240 -14.63 22.87 -10.32
N ARG A 241 -15.30 21.73 -10.37
CA ARG A 241 -14.86 20.54 -9.63
C ARG A 241 -13.69 19.92 -10.37
N CYS A 242 -12.85 19.17 -9.66
CA CYS A 242 -11.80 18.38 -10.31
C CYS A 242 -12.32 17.33 -11.29
N ARG A 243 -13.61 17.02 -11.20
CA ARG A 243 -14.36 16.39 -12.27
C ARG A 243 -15.00 17.42 -13.19
N ASP A 244 -14.46 17.50 -14.40
CA ASP A 244 -15.24 17.64 -15.63
C ASP A 244 -14.82 16.50 -16.56
N ASP A 245 -15.57 15.39 -16.53
CA ASP A 245 -15.50 14.39 -17.58
C ASP A 245 -16.70 14.58 -18.51
N ASP A 246 -16.40 14.59 -19.81
CA ASP A 246 -17.30 14.43 -20.95
C ASP A 246 -18.36 13.31 -20.79
#